data_AF-H1G7L2-F1
#
_entry.id   AF-H1G7L2-F1
#
_cell.length_a   1.000
_cell.length_b   1.000
_cell.length_c   1.000
_cell.angle_alpha   90.00
_cell.angle_beta   90.00
_cell.angle_gamma   90.00
#
_symmetry.space_group_name_H-M   'P 1'
#
loop_
_entity.id
_entity.type
_entity.pdbx_description
1 polymer ?
#
loop_
_entity_poly.entity_id
_entity_poly.type
_entity_poly.pdbx_seq_one_letter_code
_entity_poly.pdbx_strand_id
1 'polypeptide(L)'
;GYRWGGQEVTSVYNPFDVLLLLQNRQFGPYWFESATPTFLVDMLRQRGIYTPSLDHWETEYELLSQFDVDNISTDALLFQAGYLTIKTLEEPMLGYRQYTLGFPNQEVETSLNLALLPSLGLENAPRERRTLFTHLRNHDLAGLENHLKALYAGLPHDWYRNNPIAQYEGHYASVFYSHFAALGGQVTVEDSSHHGKVDMAVDFAGHIYLFEFKVVEQLPEGKALEQIKARGYADKYR
;
A
#
# COMPACT_ATOMS: atom_id res chain seq x y z
N GLY A 1 -1.14 8.07 -14.31
CA GLY A 1 -2.29 8.97 -14.15
C GLY A 1 -3.57 8.16 -14.07
N TYR A 2 -4.72 8.84 -14.11
CA TYR A 2 -6.05 8.24 -14.08
C TYR A 2 -6.49 7.74 -15.46
N ARG A 3 -7.21 6.64 -15.50
CA ARG A 3 -7.66 5.92 -16.69
C ARG A 3 -9.06 5.32 -16.43
N TRP A 4 -9.92 5.40 -17.44
CA TRP A 4 -11.31 4.89 -17.41
C TRP A 4 -11.52 3.59 -18.23
N GLY A 5 -10.48 2.98 -18.77
CA GLY A 5 -10.57 1.78 -19.59
C GLY A 5 -9.33 0.88 -19.48
N GLY A 6 -9.18 -0.06 -20.42
CA GLY A 6 -8.03 -0.97 -20.46
C GLY A 6 -6.72 -0.27 -20.79
N GLN A 7 -5.62 -1.01 -20.83
CA GLN A 7 -4.28 -0.47 -21.00
C GLN A 7 -4.09 0.33 -22.31
N GLU A 8 -4.91 0.06 -23.32
CA GLU A 8 -5.00 0.80 -24.58
C GLU A 8 -5.47 2.25 -24.42
N VAL A 9 -6.21 2.55 -23.34
CA VAL A 9 -6.66 3.91 -23.05
C VAL A 9 -5.52 4.69 -22.40
N THR A 10 -5.19 5.83 -22.99
CA THR A 10 -4.16 6.73 -22.44
C THR A 10 -4.61 7.29 -21.10
N SER A 11 -3.79 7.12 -20.06
CA SER A 11 -4.04 7.72 -18.76
C SER A 11 -3.75 9.22 -18.78
N VAL A 12 -4.51 10.01 -18.02
CA VAL A 12 -4.32 11.46 -17.88
C VAL A 12 -3.95 11.82 -16.44
N TYR A 13 -3.22 12.92 -16.25
CA TYR A 13 -3.01 13.46 -14.91
C TYR A 13 -4.20 14.31 -14.48
N ASN A 14 -4.39 14.48 -13.18
CA ASN A 14 -5.33 15.45 -12.63
C ASN A 14 -4.98 16.85 -13.17
N PRO A 15 -5.90 17.57 -13.83
CA PRO A 15 -5.61 18.87 -14.41
C PRO A 15 -5.16 19.91 -13.38
N PHE A 16 -5.74 19.91 -12.18
CA PHE A 16 -5.34 20.83 -11.11
C PHE A 16 -3.93 20.55 -10.62
N ASP A 17 -3.56 19.28 -10.47
CA ASP A 17 -2.21 18.85 -10.11
C ASP A 17 -1.17 19.41 -11.11
N VAL A 18 -1.41 19.22 -12.42
CA VAL A 18 -0.52 19.76 -13.47
C VAL A 18 -0.46 21.28 -13.45
N LEU A 19 -1.59 21.97 -13.27
CA LEU A 19 -1.63 23.43 -13.22
C LEU A 19 -0.85 23.97 -12.02
N LEU A 20 -1.01 23.36 -10.83
CA LEU A 20 -0.30 23.74 -9.62
C LEU A 20 1.20 23.45 -9.72
N LEU A 21 1.59 22.32 -10.32
CA LEU A 21 2.97 22.01 -10.64
C LEU A 21 3.59 23.09 -11.55
N LEU A 22 2.91 23.48 -12.63
CA LEU A 22 3.43 24.49 -13.57
C LEU A 22 3.48 25.89 -12.96
N GLN A 23 2.50 26.23 -12.12
CA GLN A 23 2.43 27.52 -11.42
C GLN A 23 3.52 27.64 -10.35
N ASN A 24 3.66 26.63 -9.48
CA ASN A 24 4.58 26.64 -8.34
C ASN A 24 5.99 26.17 -8.71
N ARG A 25 6.12 25.42 -9.81
CA ARG A 25 7.37 24.79 -10.30
C ARG A 25 8.04 23.89 -9.27
N GLN A 26 7.23 23.23 -8.45
CA GLN A 26 7.66 22.32 -7.40
C GLN A 26 6.76 21.10 -7.42
N PHE A 27 7.34 19.92 -7.25
CA PHE A 27 6.55 18.72 -7.02
C PHE A 27 5.91 18.80 -5.64
N GLY A 28 4.63 18.45 -5.56
CA GLY A 28 3.86 18.44 -4.34
C GLY A 28 2.65 17.50 -4.47
N PRO A 29 1.98 17.17 -3.37
CA PRO A 29 0.84 16.26 -3.37
C PRO A 29 -0.46 16.96 -3.80
N TYR A 30 -0.44 17.69 -4.93
CA TYR A 30 -1.54 18.54 -5.35
C TYR A 30 -2.81 17.76 -5.73
N TRP A 31 -2.68 16.55 -6.27
CA TRP A 31 -3.82 15.66 -6.53
C TRP A 31 -4.50 15.30 -5.22
N PHE A 32 -3.72 14.86 -4.24
CA PHE A 32 -4.24 14.44 -2.93
C PHE A 32 -4.83 15.61 -2.13
N GLU A 33 -4.16 16.75 -2.11
CA GLU A 33 -4.58 17.95 -1.38
C GLU A 33 -5.84 18.61 -1.98
N SER A 34 -6.12 18.39 -3.27
CA SER A 34 -7.32 18.93 -3.92
C SER A 34 -8.62 18.23 -3.52
N ALA A 35 -8.54 17.09 -2.83
CA ALA A 35 -9.69 16.30 -2.39
C ALA A 35 -10.04 16.56 -0.90
N THR A 36 -11.04 15.83 -0.38
CA THR A 36 -11.41 15.83 1.05
C THR A 36 -10.83 14.59 1.76
N PRO A 37 -9.50 14.53 2.04
CA PRO A 37 -8.84 13.31 2.47
C PRO A 37 -9.32 12.79 3.83
N THR A 38 -9.74 13.67 4.75
CA THR A 38 -10.16 13.27 6.10
C THR A 38 -11.37 12.34 6.07
N PHE A 39 -12.39 12.66 5.27
CA PHE A 39 -13.59 11.82 5.12
C PHE A 39 -13.21 10.43 4.61
N LEU A 40 -12.36 10.36 3.59
CA LEU A 40 -11.92 9.08 3.02
C LEU A 40 -11.15 8.27 4.07
N VAL A 41 -10.17 8.87 4.75
CA VAL A 41 -9.36 8.19 5.77
C VAL A 41 -10.23 7.64 6.90
N ASP A 42 -11.19 8.41 7.39
CA ASP A 42 -12.10 7.97 8.45
C ASP A 42 -12.99 6.81 7.98
N MET A 43 -13.47 6.86 6.74
CA MET A 43 -14.28 5.78 6.16
C MET A 43 -13.44 4.50 5.97
N LEU A 44 -12.23 4.59 5.41
CA LEU A 44 -11.34 3.44 5.22
C LEU A 44 -10.97 2.80 6.57
N ARG A 45 -10.75 3.62 7.61
CA ARG A 45 -10.55 3.15 8.99
C ARG A 45 -11.77 2.37 9.48
N GLN A 46 -12.97 2.93 9.36
CA GLN A 46 -14.22 2.29 9.81
C GLN A 46 -14.49 0.96 9.09
N ARG A 47 -14.15 0.88 7.80
CA ARG A 47 -14.30 -0.33 6.99
C ARG A 47 -13.18 -1.36 7.19
N GLY A 48 -12.16 -1.05 7.99
CA GLY A 48 -11.07 -1.98 8.31
C GLY A 48 -10.26 -2.42 7.09
N ILE A 49 -9.98 -1.49 6.17
CA ILE A 49 -9.34 -1.81 4.89
C ILE A 49 -7.93 -2.37 5.08
N TYR A 50 -7.66 -3.47 4.37
CA TYR A 50 -6.32 -4.03 4.23
C TYR A 50 -5.55 -3.19 3.21
N THR A 51 -4.67 -2.30 3.66
CA THR A 51 -4.02 -1.32 2.78
C THR A 51 -3.20 -1.92 1.64
N PRO A 52 -2.56 -3.10 1.76
CA PRO A 52 -1.88 -3.75 0.64
C PRO A 52 -2.78 -4.06 -0.56
N SER A 53 -4.08 -4.31 -0.35
CA SER A 53 -4.99 -4.61 -1.47
C SER A 53 -5.31 -3.37 -2.31
N LEU A 54 -4.98 -2.16 -1.86
CA LEU A 54 -5.28 -0.93 -2.58
C LEU A 54 -4.52 -0.81 -3.90
N ASP A 55 -3.33 -1.40 -4.03
CA ASP A 55 -2.58 -1.37 -5.29
C ASP A 55 -2.96 -2.51 -6.26
N HIS A 56 -3.75 -3.49 -5.78
CA HIS A 56 -4.22 -4.62 -6.57
C HIS A 56 -5.65 -5.02 -6.16
N TRP A 57 -6.60 -4.13 -6.39
CA TRP A 57 -7.99 -4.33 -5.98
C TRP A 57 -8.81 -4.89 -7.15
N GLU A 58 -9.28 -6.12 -7.03
CA GLU A 58 -10.16 -6.75 -8.02
C GLU A 58 -11.62 -6.29 -7.83
N THR A 59 -12.29 -5.94 -8.93
CA THR A 59 -13.70 -5.52 -8.93
C THR A 59 -14.37 -5.75 -10.30
N GLU A 60 -15.68 -5.54 -10.34
CA GLU A 60 -16.55 -5.62 -11.52
C GLU A 60 -17.07 -4.22 -11.90
N TYR A 61 -17.37 -4.01 -13.19
CA TYR A 61 -17.78 -2.68 -13.69
C TYR A 61 -19.06 -2.18 -13.03
N GLU A 62 -19.98 -3.10 -12.76
CA GLU A 62 -21.29 -2.86 -12.20
C GLU A 62 -21.17 -2.21 -10.82
N LEU A 63 -20.15 -2.60 -10.04
CA LEU A 63 -19.85 -2.01 -8.73
C LEU A 63 -19.30 -0.59 -8.88
N LEU A 64 -18.38 -0.37 -9.82
CA LEU A 64 -17.83 0.97 -10.10
C LEU A 64 -18.88 1.98 -10.57
N SER A 65 -19.96 1.48 -11.15
CA SER A 65 -21.08 2.26 -11.68
C SER A 65 -22.22 2.46 -10.68
N GLN A 66 -22.10 1.96 -9.44
CA GLN A 66 -23.11 2.19 -8.40
C GLN A 66 -23.01 3.62 -7.86
N PHE A 67 -24.11 4.37 -8.00
CA PHE A 67 -24.27 5.74 -7.52
C PHE A 67 -25.27 5.82 -6.35
N ASP A 68 -25.18 4.87 -5.41
CA ASP A 68 -25.89 4.98 -4.14
C ASP A 68 -24.99 5.72 -3.14
N VAL A 69 -25.31 6.98 -2.85
CA VAL A 69 -24.53 7.82 -1.94
C VAL A 69 -24.52 7.24 -0.52
N ASP A 70 -25.60 6.57 -0.12
CA ASP A 70 -25.75 6.01 1.23
C ASP A 70 -25.07 4.64 1.37
N ASN A 71 -24.83 3.94 0.24
CA ASN A 71 -24.27 2.59 0.22
C ASN A 71 -23.16 2.38 -0.82
N ILE A 72 -22.36 3.41 -1.09
CA ILE A 72 -21.26 3.31 -2.04
C ILE A 72 -20.18 2.34 -1.54
N SER A 73 -19.82 1.36 -2.39
CA SER A 73 -18.76 0.41 -2.10
C SER A 73 -17.38 1.11 -2.06
N THR A 74 -16.40 0.50 -1.40
CA THR A 74 -15.10 1.17 -1.15
C THR A 74 -14.31 1.40 -2.43
N ASP A 75 -14.29 0.40 -3.29
CA ASP A 75 -13.71 0.43 -4.63
C ASP A 75 -14.37 1.48 -5.52
N ALA A 76 -15.71 1.55 -5.54
CA ALA A 76 -16.44 2.58 -6.26
C ALA A 76 -16.07 3.98 -5.75
N LEU A 77 -16.05 4.22 -4.44
CA LEU A 77 -15.66 5.52 -3.91
C LEU A 77 -14.22 5.87 -4.28
N LEU A 78 -13.26 4.96 -4.05
CA LEU A 78 -11.85 5.20 -4.32
C LEU A 78 -11.60 5.47 -5.81
N PHE A 79 -12.29 4.74 -6.68
CA PHE A 79 -12.23 4.97 -8.12
C PHE A 79 -12.83 6.32 -8.51
N GLN A 80 -14.06 6.61 -8.08
CA GLN A 80 -14.77 7.85 -8.44
C GLN A 80 -14.08 9.11 -7.87
N ALA A 81 -13.49 9.00 -6.68
CA ALA A 81 -12.76 10.09 -6.04
C ALA A 81 -11.31 10.24 -6.56
N GLY A 82 -10.87 9.39 -7.48
CA GLY A 82 -9.55 9.55 -8.11
C GLY A 82 -8.37 8.96 -7.34
N TYR A 83 -8.62 8.18 -6.29
CA TYR A 83 -7.58 7.52 -5.48
C TYR A 83 -7.10 6.21 -6.08
N LEU A 84 -7.99 5.50 -6.76
CA LEU A 84 -7.68 4.30 -7.53
C LEU A 84 -8.07 4.48 -8.99
N THR A 85 -7.40 3.75 -9.88
CA THR A 85 -7.65 3.78 -11.31
C THR A 85 -7.50 2.41 -11.94
N ILE A 86 -8.06 2.21 -13.13
CA ILE A 86 -7.99 0.92 -13.83
C ILE A 86 -6.54 0.67 -14.29
N LYS A 87 -5.98 -0.44 -13.80
CA LYS A 87 -4.65 -0.95 -14.16
C LYS A 87 -4.76 -1.99 -15.26
N THR A 88 -5.70 -2.91 -15.12
CA THR A 88 -6.00 -3.98 -16.06
C THR A 88 -7.51 -4.12 -16.24
N LEU A 89 -7.87 -4.52 -17.45
CA LEU A 89 -9.22 -4.90 -17.85
C LEU A 89 -9.09 -6.26 -18.52
N GLU A 90 -9.81 -7.24 -18.00
CA GLU A 90 -9.84 -8.59 -18.55
C GLU A 90 -11.29 -8.99 -18.83
N GLU A 91 -11.51 -9.74 -19.90
CA GLU A 91 -12.83 -10.29 -20.25
C GLU A 91 -12.69 -11.80 -20.45
N PRO A 92 -12.54 -12.59 -19.37
CA PRO A 92 -12.27 -14.03 -19.47
C PRO A 92 -13.46 -14.80 -20.05
N MET A 93 -14.67 -14.25 -19.96
CA MET A 93 -15.86 -14.71 -20.69
C MET A 93 -16.56 -13.51 -21.32
N LEU A 94 -17.15 -13.72 -22.51
CA LEU A 94 -17.89 -12.65 -23.21
C LEU A 94 -18.96 -12.05 -22.29
N GLY A 95 -18.88 -10.74 -22.07
CA GLY A 95 -19.76 -9.98 -21.19
C GLY A 95 -19.38 -10.00 -19.70
N TYR A 96 -18.41 -10.81 -19.29
CA TYR A 96 -17.90 -10.83 -17.92
C TYR A 96 -16.56 -10.11 -17.87
N ARG A 97 -16.58 -8.86 -17.39
CA ARG A 97 -15.40 -7.99 -17.31
C ARG A 97 -14.89 -7.88 -15.89
N GLN A 98 -13.63 -8.21 -15.71
CA GLN A 98 -12.90 -8.07 -14.45
C GLN A 98 -11.92 -6.90 -14.56
N TYR A 99 -11.87 -6.10 -13.50
CA TYR A 99 -11.01 -4.93 -13.41
C TYR A 99 -10.06 -5.13 -12.24
N THR A 100 -8.80 -4.79 -12.43
CA THR A 100 -7.89 -4.56 -11.31
C THR A 100 -7.63 -3.07 -11.19
N LEU A 101 -7.89 -2.52 -10.01
CA LEU A 101 -7.57 -1.15 -9.67
C LEU A 101 -6.25 -1.06 -8.92
N GLY A 102 -5.60 0.09 -9.02
CA GLY A 102 -4.43 0.45 -8.23
C GLY A 102 -4.20 1.96 -8.25
N PHE A 103 -3.12 2.44 -7.65
CA PHE A 103 -2.89 3.88 -7.52
C PHE A 103 -2.60 4.56 -8.87
N PRO A 104 -3.14 5.75 -9.16
CA PRO A 104 -2.91 6.43 -10.45
C PRO A 104 -1.48 6.91 -10.63
N ASN A 105 -0.78 7.22 -9.54
CA ASN A 105 0.62 7.64 -9.51
C ASN A 105 1.19 7.46 -8.09
N GLN A 106 2.50 7.66 -7.96
CA GLN A 106 3.22 7.54 -6.68
C GLN A 106 2.81 8.62 -5.66
N GLU A 107 2.37 9.78 -6.12
CA GLU A 107 1.94 10.90 -5.27
C GLU A 107 0.70 10.53 -4.45
N VAL A 108 -0.32 9.97 -5.11
CA VAL A 108 -1.57 9.52 -4.48
C VAL A 108 -1.30 8.34 -3.54
N GLU A 109 -0.50 7.37 -3.97
CA GLU A 109 -0.08 6.22 -3.14
C GLU A 109 0.62 6.69 -1.86
N THR A 110 1.64 7.53 -2.00
CA THR A 110 2.44 8.04 -0.88
C THR A 110 1.57 8.84 0.09
N SER A 111 0.73 9.74 -0.45
CA SER A 111 -0.09 10.64 0.36
C SER A 111 -1.20 9.91 1.09
N LEU A 112 -1.89 8.97 0.43
CA LEU A 112 -2.95 8.19 1.07
C LEU A 112 -2.39 7.29 2.17
N ASN A 113 -1.31 6.56 1.90
CA ASN A 113 -0.67 5.72 2.91
C ASN A 113 -0.16 6.55 4.10
N LEU A 114 0.43 7.73 3.86
CA LEU A 114 0.85 8.64 4.92
C LEU A 114 -0.34 9.09 5.79
N ALA A 115 -1.47 9.42 5.17
CA ALA A 115 -2.67 9.85 5.88
C ALA A 115 -3.36 8.71 6.65
N LEU A 116 -3.19 7.46 6.22
CA LEU A 116 -3.71 6.28 6.90
C LEU A 116 -2.88 5.87 8.13
N LEU A 117 -1.58 6.17 8.20
CA LEU A 117 -0.70 5.73 9.31
C LEU A 117 -1.24 6.04 10.72
N PRO A 118 -1.78 7.24 11.03
CA PRO A 118 -2.39 7.49 12.33
C PRO A 118 -3.60 6.61 12.62
N SER A 119 -4.41 6.30 11.58
CA SER A 119 -5.55 5.39 11.71
C SER A 119 -5.14 3.95 12.03
N LEU A 120 -3.91 3.58 11.64
CA LEU A 120 -3.30 2.28 11.88
C LEU A 120 -2.50 2.26 13.22
N GLY A 121 -2.56 3.32 14.02
CA GLY A 121 -1.89 3.40 15.32
C GLY A 121 -0.51 4.06 15.32
N LEU A 122 -0.06 4.63 14.20
CA LEU A 122 1.21 5.36 14.11
C LEU A 122 1.00 6.88 14.11
N GLU A 123 0.94 7.46 15.30
CA GLU A 123 0.62 8.89 15.51
C GLU A 123 1.71 9.85 14.98
N ASN A 124 2.99 9.48 15.07
CA ASN A 124 4.13 10.33 14.67
C ASN A 124 4.67 10.00 13.25
N ALA A 125 3.78 9.73 12.30
CA ALA A 125 4.12 9.28 10.95
C ALA A 125 5.25 10.07 10.25
N PRO A 126 5.32 11.42 10.31
CA PRO A 126 6.41 12.16 9.66
C PRO A 126 7.81 11.86 10.23
N ARG A 127 7.90 11.66 11.54
CA ARG A 127 9.16 11.31 12.21
C ARG A 127 9.58 9.90 11.83
N GLU A 128 8.68 8.94 11.95
CA GLU A 128 8.96 7.54 11.63
C GLU A 128 9.40 7.38 10.17
N ARG A 129 8.74 8.09 9.24
CA ARG A 129 9.11 8.09 7.83
C ARG A 129 10.52 8.62 7.58
N ARG A 130 10.92 9.70 8.28
CA ARG A 130 12.28 10.26 8.18
C ARG A 130 13.32 9.28 8.72
N THR A 131 13.01 8.58 9.80
CA THR A 131 13.89 7.55 10.36
C THR A 131 14.06 6.40 9.37
N LEU A 132 12.96 5.89 8.80
CA LEU A 132 12.99 4.85 7.76
C LEU A 132 13.85 5.25 6.57
N PHE A 133 13.64 6.46 6.03
CA PHE A 133 14.44 6.99 4.92
C PHE A 133 15.95 6.96 5.24
N THR A 134 16.31 7.35 6.46
CA THR A 134 17.71 7.41 6.89
C THR A 134 18.34 6.01 6.90
N HIS A 135 17.65 5.01 7.44
CA HIS A 135 18.16 3.64 7.47
C HIS A 135 18.26 3.03 6.07
N LEU A 136 17.24 3.20 5.22
CA LEU A 136 17.26 2.68 3.85
C LEU A 136 18.33 3.33 2.99
N ARG A 137 18.52 4.65 3.10
CA ARG A 137 19.55 5.39 2.36
C ARG A 137 20.97 4.98 2.75
N ASN A 138 21.19 4.62 4.01
CA ASN A 138 22.50 4.23 4.52
C ASN A 138 22.73 2.71 4.47
N HIS A 139 21.76 1.92 3.99
CA HIS A 139 21.76 0.45 4.05
C HIS A 139 21.99 -0.10 5.46
N ASP A 140 21.50 0.62 6.47
CA ASP A 140 21.67 0.28 7.88
C ASP A 140 20.62 -0.75 8.31
N LEU A 141 20.90 -2.02 8.06
CA LEU A 141 19.99 -3.13 8.40
C LEU A 141 19.75 -3.26 9.91
N ALA A 142 20.76 -3.00 10.74
CA ALA A 142 20.62 -3.08 12.19
C ALA A 142 19.73 -1.95 12.72
N GLY A 143 19.91 -0.73 12.20
CA GLY A 143 19.02 0.38 12.50
C GLY A 143 17.61 0.17 11.97
N LEU A 144 17.45 -0.40 10.77
CA LEU A 144 16.15 -0.77 10.21
C LEU A 144 15.43 -1.79 11.09
N GLU A 145 16.12 -2.85 11.54
CA GLU A 145 15.55 -3.85 12.45
C GLU A 145 15.06 -3.21 13.76
N ASN A 146 15.90 -2.37 14.38
CA ASN A 146 15.55 -1.69 15.62
C ASN A 146 14.37 -0.71 15.43
N HIS A 147 14.36 0.02 14.32
CA HIS A 147 13.27 0.92 13.93
C HIS A 147 11.94 0.16 13.81
N LEU A 148 11.94 -0.97 13.09
CA LEU A 148 10.73 -1.78 12.91
C LEU A 148 10.25 -2.44 14.22
N LYS A 149 11.17 -2.91 15.07
CA LYS A 149 10.82 -3.41 16.41
C LYS A 149 10.18 -2.33 17.28
N ALA A 150 10.74 -1.13 17.28
CA ALA A 150 10.20 0.00 18.02
C ALA A 150 8.83 0.43 17.50
N LEU A 151 8.66 0.45 16.17
CA LEU A 151 7.40 0.75 15.50
C LEU A 151 6.30 -0.23 15.94
N TYR A 152 6.59 -1.52 16.02
CA TYR A 152 5.63 -2.52 16.51
C TYR A 152 5.36 -2.45 18.02
N ALA A 153 6.37 -2.19 18.83
CA ALA A 153 6.19 -2.02 20.27
C ALA A 153 5.32 -0.80 20.63
N GLY A 154 5.28 0.21 19.74
CA GLY A 154 4.45 1.39 19.88
C GLY A 154 2.98 1.20 19.48
N LEU A 155 2.61 0.10 18.81
CA LEU A 155 1.22 -0.13 18.40
C LEU A 155 0.34 -0.47 19.63
N PRO A 156 -0.89 0.07 19.72
CA PRO A 156 -1.77 -0.16 20.87
C PRO A 156 -2.04 -1.65 21.09
N HIS A 157 -1.84 -2.12 22.32
CA HIS A 157 -2.12 -3.51 22.72
C HIS A 157 -3.60 -3.90 22.62
N ASP A 158 -4.53 -2.96 22.46
CA ASP A 158 -5.95 -3.30 22.29
C ASP A 158 -6.22 -4.03 20.96
N TRP A 159 -5.39 -3.81 19.93
CA TRP A 159 -5.39 -4.61 18.70
C TRP A 159 -4.99 -6.06 18.94
N TYR A 160 -4.18 -6.33 19.97
CA TYR A 160 -3.72 -7.67 20.35
C TYR A 160 -4.81 -8.50 21.02
N ARG A 161 -5.79 -7.87 21.70
CA ARG A 161 -6.76 -8.58 22.56
C ARG A 161 -8.11 -8.87 21.91
N ASN A 162 -8.52 -8.10 20.91
CA ASN A 162 -9.92 -8.09 20.46
C ASN A 162 -10.16 -8.65 19.04
N ASN A 163 -9.10 -9.01 18.29
CA ASN A 163 -9.21 -9.43 16.90
C ASN A 163 -8.74 -10.87 16.67
N PRO A 164 -9.40 -11.65 15.79
CA PRO A 164 -8.89 -12.93 15.30
C PRO A 164 -7.46 -12.81 14.77
N ILE A 165 -6.66 -13.88 14.90
CA ILE A 165 -5.24 -13.91 14.48
C ILE A 165 -5.04 -13.45 13.02
N ALA A 166 -5.96 -13.77 12.11
CA ALA A 166 -5.91 -13.33 10.72
C ALA A 166 -6.11 -11.80 10.55
N GLN A 167 -6.95 -11.19 11.38
CA GLN A 167 -7.13 -9.72 11.39
C GLN A 167 -5.92 -9.02 12.03
N TYR A 168 -5.25 -9.69 12.97
CA TYR A 168 -4.00 -9.22 13.55
C TYR A 168 -2.87 -9.19 12.51
N GLU A 169 -2.62 -10.31 11.81
CA GLU A 169 -1.60 -10.37 10.74
C GLU A 169 -1.88 -9.33 9.65
N GLY A 170 -3.13 -9.19 9.22
CA GLY A 170 -3.55 -8.18 8.25
C GLY A 170 -3.31 -6.73 8.71
N HIS A 171 -3.51 -6.43 9.99
CA HIS A 171 -3.23 -5.11 10.54
C HIS A 171 -1.72 -4.79 10.52
N TYR A 172 -0.87 -5.73 10.94
CA TYR A 172 0.59 -5.54 10.94
C TYR A 172 1.13 -5.38 9.52
N ALA A 173 0.65 -6.19 8.58
CA ALA A 173 0.99 -6.05 7.17
C ALA A 173 0.52 -4.68 6.62
N SER A 174 -0.65 -4.18 7.02
CA SER A 174 -1.13 -2.85 6.63
C SER A 174 -0.27 -1.72 7.18
N VAL A 175 0.11 -1.78 8.46
CA VAL A 175 1.03 -0.83 9.08
C VAL A 175 2.37 -0.82 8.33
N PHE A 176 2.92 -2.00 8.05
CA PHE A 176 4.23 -2.13 7.41
C PHE A 176 4.19 -1.63 5.97
N TYR A 177 3.24 -2.13 5.17
CA TYR A 177 3.02 -1.67 3.80
C TYR A 177 2.85 -0.15 3.74
N SER A 178 1.93 0.41 4.53
CA SER A 178 1.67 1.85 4.51
C SER A 178 2.88 2.67 4.96
N HIS A 179 3.71 2.15 5.87
CA HIS A 179 4.92 2.86 6.32
C HIS A 179 5.97 2.98 5.22
N PHE A 180 6.18 1.92 4.43
CA PHE A 180 7.09 1.94 3.27
C PHE A 180 6.49 2.68 2.07
N ALA A 181 5.20 2.48 1.77
CA ALA A 181 4.50 3.17 0.68
C ALA A 181 4.43 4.69 0.94
N ALA A 182 4.24 5.13 2.19
CA ALA A 182 4.27 6.55 2.58
C ALA A 182 5.64 7.23 2.41
N LEU A 183 6.72 6.44 2.27
CA LEU A 183 8.04 6.94 1.91
C LEU A 183 8.20 7.11 0.39
N GLY A 184 7.37 6.43 -0.41
CA GLY A 184 7.49 6.36 -1.86
C GLY A 184 8.45 5.28 -2.34
N GLY A 185 8.78 4.28 -1.51
CA GLY A 185 9.46 3.07 -2.00
C GLY A 185 8.53 2.26 -2.90
N GLN A 186 9.07 1.52 -3.87
CA GLN A 186 8.26 0.59 -4.65
C GLN A 186 8.03 -0.66 -3.80
N VAL A 187 6.82 -0.82 -3.29
CA VAL A 187 6.45 -1.94 -2.42
C VAL A 187 5.66 -2.95 -3.21
N THR A 188 6.07 -4.21 -3.17
CA THR A 188 5.32 -5.33 -3.73
C THR A 188 4.97 -6.28 -2.60
N VAL A 189 3.68 -6.45 -2.34
CA VAL A 189 3.17 -7.42 -1.35
C VAL A 189 2.82 -8.71 -2.09
N GLU A 190 2.91 -9.85 -1.41
CA GLU A 190 2.55 -11.14 -2.00
C GLU A 190 3.38 -11.50 -3.24
N ASP A 191 4.63 -11.05 -3.26
CA ASP A 191 5.46 -11.07 -4.45
C ASP A 191 5.88 -12.51 -4.79
N SER A 192 5.21 -13.04 -5.80
CA SER A 192 5.26 -14.43 -6.21
C SER A 192 6.44 -14.66 -7.16
N SER A 193 7.34 -15.59 -6.81
CA SER A 193 8.42 -16.06 -7.68
C SER A 193 8.30 -17.55 -7.95
N HIS A 194 9.02 -18.06 -8.97
CA HIS A 194 9.09 -19.50 -9.26
C HIS A 194 9.57 -20.35 -8.06
N HIS A 195 10.26 -19.74 -7.08
CA HIS A 195 10.77 -20.44 -5.91
C HIS A 195 9.90 -20.28 -4.64
N GLY A 196 8.82 -19.48 -4.70
CA GLY A 196 7.85 -19.26 -3.63
C GLY A 196 7.39 -17.80 -3.54
N LYS A 197 6.55 -17.50 -2.55
CA LYS A 197 5.93 -16.19 -2.30
C LYS A 197 6.64 -15.54 -1.10
N VAL A 198 7.27 -14.38 -1.31
CA VAL A 198 7.76 -13.55 -0.20
C VAL A 198 6.63 -12.63 0.23
N ASP A 199 6.51 -12.40 1.54
CA ASP A 199 5.38 -11.62 2.05
C ASP A 199 5.42 -10.17 1.56
N MET A 200 6.61 -9.56 1.53
CA MET A 200 6.80 -8.23 0.98
C MET A 200 8.23 -7.98 0.47
N ALA A 201 8.33 -7.29 -0.66
CA ALA A 201 9.57 -6.76 -1.22
C ALA A 201 9.50 -5.23 -1.33
N VAL A 202 10.62 -4.54 -1.08
CA VAL A 202 10.74 -3.09 -1.26
C VAL A 202 11.96 -2.81 -2.11
N ASP A 203 11.77 -2.15 -3.25
CA ASP A 203 12.86 -1.48 -3.96
C ASP A 203 12.98 -0.05 -3.47
N PHE A 204 14.13 0.26 -2.89
CA PHE A 204 14.53 1.61 -2.56
C PHE A 204 15.84 1.96 -3.27
N ALA A 205 15.74 2.77 -4.32
CA ALA A 205 16.87 3.26 -5.12
C ALA A 205 17.75 2.13 -5.69
N GLY A 206 17.15 1.03 -6.14
CA GLY A 206 17.83 -0.14 -6.71
C GLY A 206 18.33 -1.13 -5.65
N HIS A 207 18.08 -0.87 -4.37
CA HIS A 207 18.36 -1.82 -3.29
C HIS A 207 17.08 -2.52 -2.87
N ILE A 208 17.07 -3.85 -3.03
CA ILE A 208 15.92 -4.69 -2.71
C ILE A 208 16.00 -5.18 -1.26
N TYR A 209 14.95 -4.91 -0.50
CA TYR A 209 14.74 -5.40 0.85
C TYR A 209 13.61 -6.42 0.84
N LEU A 210 13.86 -7.61 1.39
CA LEU A 210 12.89 -8.71 1.43
C LEU A 210 12.46 -8.97 2.87
N PHE A 211 11.16 -9.06 3.08
CA PHE A 211 10.54 -9.24 4.39
C PHE A 211 9.66 -10.48 4.39
N GLU A 212 9.79 -11.27 5.45
CA GLU A 212 8.92 -12.41 5.76
C GLU A 212 8.38 -12.18 7.18
N PHE A 213 7.06 -12.23 7.33
CA PHE A 213 6.39 -12.10 8.61
C PHE A 213 6.10 -13.48 9.20
N LYS A 214 6.34 -13.63 10.51
CA LYS A 214 6.04 -14.86 11.26
C LYS A 214 5.56 -14.48 12.66
N VAL A 215 4.48 -15.10 13.11
CA VAL A 215 3.99 -14.99 14.50
C VAL A 215 4.74 -16.02 15.36
N VAL A 216 5.43 -15.53 16.41
CA VAL A 216 6.40 -16.32 17.19
C VAL A 216 5.75 -17.42 18.05
N GLU A 217 4.42 -17.43 18.20
CA GLU A 217 3.74 -18.51 18.94
C GLU A 217 3.88 -19.91 18.28
N GLN A 218 4.37 -20.01 17.03
CA GLN A 218 4.40 -21.27 16.29
C GLN A 218 5.79 -21.82 15.89
N LEU A 219 6.91 -21.11 16.07
CA LEU A 219 8.24 -21.59 15.62
C LEU A 219 9.42 -21.14 16.50
N PRO A 220 10.49 -21.96 16.62
CA PRO A 220 11.77 -21.53 17.20
C PRO A 220 12.39 -20.36 16.41
N GLU A 221 13.10 -19.46 17.11
CA GLU A 221 13.87 -18.37 16.52
C GLU A 221 14.80 -18.86 15.39
N GLY A 222 14.92 -18.09 14.30
CA GLY A 222 15.89 -18.34 13.21
C GLY A 222 15.34 -18.98 11.93
N LYS A 223 14.18 -19.66 11.97
CA LYS A 223 13.63 -20.36 10.80
C LYS A 223 13.26 -19.46 9.62
N ALA A 224 12.86 -18.21 9.87
CA ALA A 224 12.48 -17.26 8.81
C ALA A 224 13.65 -16.87 7.90
N LEU A 225 14.83 -16.59 8.49
CA LEU A 225 16.01 -16.20 7.73
C LEU A 225 16.56 -17.37 6.89
N GLU A 226 16.51 -18.59 7.44
CA GLU A 226 16.86 -19.81 6.71
C GLU A 226 15.90 -20.04 5.54
N GLN A 227 14.59 -19.84 5.76
CA GLN A 227 13.57 -20.00 4.72
C GLN A 227 13.79 -19.02 3.56
N ILE A 228 13.98 -17.72 3.82
CA ILE A 228 14.21 -16.71 2.76
C ILE A 228 15.44 -17.10 1.91
N LYS A 229 16.53 -17.55 2.55
CA LYS A 229 17.75 -17.97 1.85
C LYS A 229 17.53 -19.25 1.05
N ALA A 230 16.89 -20.26 1.66
CA ALA A 230 16.63 -21.55 1.01
C ALA A 230 15.68 -21.43 -0.18
N ARG A 231 14.74 -20.48 -0.13
CA ARG A 231 13.77 -20.21 -1.20
C ARG A 231 14.32 -19.33 -2.31
N GLY A 232 15.54 -18.78 -2.20
CA GLY A 232 16.16 -18.05 -3.30
C GLY A 232 15.36 -16.83 -3.78
N TYR A 233 14.58 -16.18 -2.92
CA TYR A 233 13.71 -15.06 -3.33
C TYR A 233 14.45 -13.87 -3.97
N ALA A 234 15.74 -13.73 -3.70
CA ALA A 234 16.59 -12.71 -4.32
C ALA A 234 16.90 -13.00 -5.80
N ASP A 235 16.76 -14.24 -6.28
CA ASP A 235 17.23 -14.64 -7.61
C ASP A 235 16.44 -13.98 -8.76
N LYS A 236 15.17 -13.61 -8.55
CA LYS A 236 14.37 -12.88 -9.55
C LYS A 236 14.84 -11.45 -9.82
N TYR A 237 15.70 -10.89 -8.95
CA TYR A 237 16.23 -9.52 -9.08
C TYR A 237 17.71 -9.51 -9.51
N ARG A 238 18.28 -10.66 -9.88
CA ARG A 238 19.67 -10.79 -10.37
C ARG A 238 19.77 -10.75 -11.89
#